data_AF-A0A2V9ST25-F1
#
_entry.id   AF-A0A2V9ST25-F1
#
_cell.length_a   1.000
_cell.length_b   1.000
_cell.length_c   1.000
_cell.angle_alpha   90.00
_cell.angle_beta   90.00
_cell.angle_gamma   90.00
#
_symmetry.space_group_name_H-M   'P 1'
#
loop_
_entity.id
_entity.type
_entity.pdbx_description
1 polymer ?
#
loop_
_entity_poly.entity_id
_entity_poly.type
_entity_poly.pdbx_seq_one_letter_code
_entity_poly.pdbx_strand_id
1 'polypeptide(L)'
;MGRALNLGSKLVMAGVRMRPLLVLIGISLGLWSVFATLVVPAVIESAYRGESWSFLNRMINAQATHPVGDYLQDWYRMAAKLTIAGLLSGLGFWLVALVISSPALVQWIRIVYKAVAILTLNTLAVFAGFELATTGAFKIGSVFSKSTEKLVGEGEARETVSYYASQDWAEQFWHEFRLTRKQRYYPYVGWRRAPFKGKTIEIDQNGIRVTPGADCRAASFKVFTFGGSTMWGTGSPSWGTIPAYLQAGLEKLRQGPVCVVNFGETAYVSTQDVIMLQIQLRSGNVPDVVVFYSVSGDIYAAYQSGRAGVPQNLDQIAARFEMAKSPPTLLELLTSSHSYSLIEDLTGKLTIANPGQGKPAVGELVTYESMGIEVAKLSDSIVQNYFENYKIVKALAQTYGFKHFFFLQPNVLRGNKPLTREEQEMKQILQMEVPLYKLLTAAYQTLELGSAKYPNFYPIEHVFDDYNSLIWIDGFHVTPVGNRLIAKKMLDVIGASSP
;
A
#
# COMPACT_ATOMS: atom_id res chain seq x y z
N MET A 1 42.49 -28.19 57.66
CA MET A 1 41.76 -27.92 58.91
C MET A 1 41.22 -26.50 58.83
N GLY A 2 39.93 -26.28 58.53
CA GLY A 2 39.40 -24.92 58.28
C GLY A 2 38.10 -24.79 57.47
N ARG A 3 37.46 -25.88 57.03
CA ARG A 3 36.21 -25.84 56.23
C ARG A 3 34.95 -26.38 56.92
N ALA A 4 35.05 -26.91 58.14
CA ALA A 4 33.90 -27.41 58.90
C ALA A 4 33.25 -26.37 59.83
N LEU A 5 33.91 -25.24 60.11
CA LEU A 5 33.43 -24.22 61.06
C LEU A 5 32.43 -23.21 60.47
N ASN A 6 32.15 -23.24 59.15
CA ASN A 6 31.38 -22.18 58.48
C ASN A 6 29.93 -22.57 58.10
N LEU A 7 29.57 -23.86 58.18
CA LEU A 7 28.19 -24.30 58.00
C LEU A 7 27.40 -24.13 59.30
N GLY A 8 28.02 -24.50 60.43
CA GLY A 8 27.46 -24.30 61.77
C GLY A 8 27.23 -22.83 62.09
N SER A 9 28.16 -21.92 61.76
CA SER A 9 28.01 -20.48 62.04
C SER A 9 26.90 -19.81 61.21
N LYS A 10 26.67 -20.22 59.96
CA LYS A 10 25.59 -19.70 59.11
C LYS A 10 24.22 -20.26 59.48
N LEU A 11 24.13 -21.54 59.85
CA LEU A 11 22.90 -22.14 60.41
C LEU A 11 22.58 -21.55 61.80
N VAL A 12 23.58 -21.30 62.63
CA VAL A 12 23.43 -20.61 63.91
C VAL A 12 23.01 -19.15 63.70
N MET A 13 23.58 -18.40 62.75
CA MET A 13 23.14 -17.02 62.45
C MET A 13 21.73 -16.94 61.86
N ALA A 14 21.33 -17.90 61.00
CA ALA A 14 19.96 -18.00 60.50
C ALA A 14 18.96 -18.39 61.61
N GLY A 15 19.35 -19.34 62.48
CA GLY A 15 18.59 -19.71 63.67
C GLY A 15 18.48 -18.59 64.71
N VAL A 16 19.52 -17.76 64.84
CA VAL A 16 19.56 -16.58 65.72
C VAL A 16 18.71 -15.42 65.17
N ARG A 17 18.57 -15.27 63.85
CA ARG A 17 17.62 -14.31 63.23
C ARG A 17 16.17 -14.81 63.15
N MET A 18 15.93 -16.12 63.12
CA MET A 18 14.57 -16.69 63.20
C MET A 18 13.95 -16.51 64.59
N ARG A 19 14.74 -16.62 65.66
CA ARG A 19 14.26 -16.48 67.04
C ARG A 19 13.51 -15.17 67.31
N PRO A 20 14.02 -13.97 67.00
CA PRO A 20 13.31 -12.72 67.24
C PRO A 20 12.04 -12.58 66.39
N LEU A 21 12.02 -13.10 65.15
CA LEU A 21 10.83 -13.03 64.30
C LEU A 21 9.72 -13.98 64.77
N LEU A 22 10.09 -15.20 65.19
CA LEU A 22 9.15 -16.15 65.79
C LEU A 22 8.61 -15.64 67.13
N VAL A 23 9.45 -14.96 67.91
CA VAL A 23 9.04 -14.27 69.14
C VAL A 23 8.07 -13.12 68.82
N LEU A 24 8.34 -12.30 67.80
CA LEU A 24 7.44 -11.22 67.37
C LEU A 24 6.11 -11.73 66.81
N ILE A 25 6.11 -12.84 66.09
CA ILE A 25 4.89 -13.51 65.61
C ILE A 25 4.11 -14.07 66.81
N GLY A 26 4.79 -14.71 67.76
CA GLY A 26 4.17 -15.19 68.99
C GLY A 26 3.55 -14.07 69.83
N ILE A 27 4.26 -12.94 69.99
CA ILE A 27 3.75 -11.75 70.68
C ILE A 27 2.55 -11.16 69.91
N SER A 28 2.65 -11.03 68.59
CA SER A 28 1.57 -10.48 67.76
C SER A 28 0.32 -11.36 67.80
N LEU A 29 0.47 -12.69 67.74
CA LEU A 29 -0.63 -13.65 67.88
C LEU A 29 -1.22 -13.59 69.29
N GLY A 30 -0.39 -13.47 70.33
CA GLY A 30 -0.86 -13.29 71.71
C GLY A 30 -1.66 -11.99 71.90
N LEU A 31 -1.15 -10.87 71.39
CA LEU A 31 -1.85 -9.57 71.40
C LEU A 31 -3.15 -9.63 70.60
N TRP A 32 -3.15 -10.26 69.44
CA TRP A 32 -4.35 -10.47 68.64
C TRP A 32 -5.37 -11.35 69.36
N SER A 33 -4.95 -12.44 70.00
CA SER A 33 -5.84 -13.29 70.80
C SER A 33 -6.48 -12.50 71.95
N VAL A 34 -5.70 -11.74 72.71
CA VAL A 34 -6.21 -10.89 73.79
C VAL A 34 -7.19 -9.85 73.25
N PHE A 35 -6.84 -9.18 72.16
CA PHE A 35 -7.71 -8.20 71.53
C PHE A 35 -9.02 -8.83 71.04
N ALA A 36 -8.94 -10.00 70.41
CA ALA A 36 -10.09 -10.67 69.81
C ALA A 36 -11.00 -11.35 70.83
N THR A 37 -10.51 -11.80 71.98
CA THR A 37 -11.33 -12.48 72.99
C THR A 37 -11.79 -11.58 74.13
N LEU A 38 -11.08 -10.48 74.40
CA LEU A 38 -11.39 -9.61 75.54
C LEU A 38 -11.83 -8.21 75.09
N VAL A 39 -11.10 -7.59 74.16
CA VAL A 39 -11.35 -6.18 73.81
C VAL A 39 -12.58 -6.07 72.91
N VAL A 40 -12.59 -6.75 71.77
CA VAL A 40 -13.68 -6.60 70.78
C VAL A 40 -15.03 -7.09 71.32
N PRO A 41 -15.14 -8.22 72.04
CA PRO A 41 -16.39 -8.62 72.67
C PRO A 41 -16.95 -7.56 73.63
N ALA A 42 -16.11 -6.98 74.48
CA ALA A 42 -16.51 -5.90 75.38
C ALA A 42 -16.99 -4.64 74.62
N VAL A 43 -16.34 -4.31 73.50
CA VAL A 43 -16.77 -3.21 72.62
C VAL A 43 -18.11 -3.52 71.96
N ILE A 44 -18.33 -4.74 71.48
CA ILE A 44 -19.61 -5.17 70.87
C ILE A 44 -20.73 -5.10 71.89
N GLU A 45 -20.51 -5.60 73.11
CA GLU A 45 -21.51 -5.53 74.19
C GLU A 45 -21.84 -4.09 74.59
N SER A 46 -20.83 -3.23 74.72
CA SER A 46 -21.01 -1.80 75.01
C SER A 46 -21.76 -1.09 73.87
N ALA A 47 -21.45 -1.42 72.61
CA ALA A 47 -22.14 -0.86 71.45
C ALA A 47 -23.59 -1.35 71.33
N TYR A 48 -23.85 -2.60 71.71
CA TYR A 48 -25.20 -3.17 71.77
C TYR A 48 -26.07 -2.48 72.83
N ARG A 49 -25.49 -2.06 73.96
CA ARG A 49 -26.17 -1.24 74.98
C ARG A 49 -26.32 0.24 74.62
N GLY A 50 -25.71 0.69 73.52
CA GLY A 50 -25.69 2.10 73.13
C GLY A 50 -24.71 2.97 73.95
N GLU A 51 -23.83 2.34 74.72
CA GLU A 51 -22.89 3.00 75.64
C GLU A 51 -21.50 3.23 75.00
N SER A 52 -21.30 2.76 73.77
CA SER A 52 -20.05 2.94 73.04
C SER A 52 -20.06 4.22 72.18
N TRP A 53 -19.06 4.38 71.33
CA TRP A 53 -18.92 5.55 70.47
C TRP A 53 -20.04 5.57 69.44
N SER A 54 -20.52 6.77 69.07
CA SER A 54 -21.71 6.94 68.23
C SER A 54 -21.63 6.24 66.86
N PHE A 55 -20.44 6.00 66.33
CA PHE A 55 -20.27 5.21 65.11
C PHE A 55 -20.36 3.70 65.35
N LEU A 56 -19.86 3.19 66.48
CA LEU A 56 -19.93 1.78 66.87
C LEU A 56 -21.37 1.37 67.17
N ASN A 57 -22.11 2.21 67.90
CA ASN A 57 -23.53 1.96 68.21
C ASN A 57 -24.36 1.84 66.93
N ARG A 58 -24.08 2.67 65.91
CA ARG A 58 -24.74 2.63 64.60
C ARG A 58 -24.42 1.39 63.76
N MET A 59 -23.35 0.66 64.08
CA MET A 59 -23.02 -0.59 63.39
C MET A 59 -23.79 -1.79 63.93
N ILE A 60 -24.40 -1.68 65.12
CA ILE A 60 -25.25 -2.72 65.70
C ILE A 60 -26.71 -2.46 65.30
N ASN A 61 -27.14 -3.04 64.18
CA ASN A 61 -28.50 -2.93 63.67
C ASN A 61 -29.34 -4.15 64.05
N ALA A 62 -30.68 -4.01 64.16
CA ALA A 62 -31.63 -5.09 64.47
C ALA A 62 -31.59 -5.65 65.92
N GLN A 63 -31.19 -4.82 66.89
CA GLN A 63 -31.18 -5.16 68.33
C GLN A 63 -32.53 -5.68 68.85
N ALA A 64 -33.65 -5.27 68.24
CA ALA A 64 -35.00 -5.68 68.63
C ALA A 64 -35.30 -7.17 68.36
N THR A 65 -34.56 -7.82 67.45
CA THR A 65 -34.80 -9.20 67.04
C THR A 65 -33.58 -10.11 67.16
N HIS A 66 -32.40 -9.55 67.41
CA HIS A 66 -31.14 -10.30 67.49
C HIS A 66 -30.47 -10.07 68.87
N PRO A 67 -30.28 -11.12 69.69
CA PRO A 67 -29.57 -11.02 70.95
C PRO A 67 -28.07 -10.77 70.75
N VAL A 68 -27.44 -10.12 71.72
CA VAL A 68 -25.99 -9.80 71.68
C VAL A 68 -25.09 -11.02 71.44
N GLY A 69 -25.54 -12.20 71.87
CA GLY A 69 -24.82 -13.47 71.68
C GLY A 69 -24.57 -13.82 70.21
N ASP A 70 -25.47 -13.46 69.31
CA ASP A 70 -25.34 -13.75 67.89
C ASP A 70 -24.22 -12.89 67.26
N TYR A 71 -24.13 -11.61 67.64
CA TYR A 71 -23.06 -10.71 67.19
C TYR A 71 -21.69 -11.17 67.72
N LEU A 72 -21.63 -11.66 68.95
CA LEU A 72 -20.40 -12.23 69.51
C LEU A 72 -20.00 -13.51 68.76
N GLN A 73 -20.97 -14.36 68.42
CA GLN A 73 -20.69 -15.58 67.65
C GLN A 73 -20.16 -15.28 66.25
N ASP A 74 -20.73 -14.29 65.56
CA ASP A 74 -20.24 -13.84 64.26
C ASP A 74 -18.84 -13.24 64.33
N TRP A 75 -18.56 -12.46 65.38
CA TRP A 75 -17.22 -11.96 65.64
C TRP A 75 -16.22 -13.11 65.85
N TYR A 76 -16.54 -14.11 66.67
CA TYR A 76 -15.64 -15.24 66.90
C TYR A 76 -15.38 -16.05 65.61
N ARG A 77 -16.40 -16.24 64.76
CA ARG A 77 -16.22 -16.88 63.44
C ARG A 77 -15.31 -16.06 62.54
N MET A 78 -15.46 -14.74 62.51
CA MET A 78 -14.63 -13.86 61.70
C MET A 78 -13.18 -13.81 62.21
N ALA A 79 -12.98 -13.66 63.52
CA ALA A 79 -11.67 -13.67 64.16
C ALA A 79 -10.91 -14.98 63.90
N ALA A 80 -11.60 -16.13 63.96
CA ALA A 80 -11.02 -17.43 63.63
C ALA A 80 -10.55 -17.50 62.16
N LYS A 81 -11.38 -17.05 61.21
CA LYS A 81 -11.02 -17.01 59.78
C LYS A 81 -9.80 -16.13 59.51
N LEU A 82 -9.75 -14.94 60.11
CA LEU A 82 -8.61 -14.01 59.97
C LEU A 82 -7.32 -14.62 60.52
N THR A 83 -7.41 -15.32 61.65
CA THR A 83 -6.26 -16.00 62.26
C THR A 83 -5.72 -17.11 61.37
N ILE A 84 -6.61 -17.95 60.81
CA ILE A 84 -6.22 -19.04 59.90
C ILE A 84 -5.60 -18.49 58.61
N ALA A 85 -6.21 -17.46 58.02
CA ALA A 85 -5.69 -16.83 56.81
C ALA A 85 -4.27 -16.26 57.02
N GLY A 86 -4.04 -15.54 58.13
CA GLY A 86 -2.73 -15.00 58.47
C GLY A 86 -1.66 -16.09 58.64
N LEU A 87 -2.00 -17.21 59.30
CA LEU A 87 -1.09 -18.35 59.46
C LEU A 87 -0.73 -19.01 58.13
N LEU A 88 -1.72 -19.21 57.24
CA LEU A 88 -1.50 -19.81 55.91
C LEU A 88 -0.64 -18.91 55.01
N SER A 89 -0.88 -17.60 55.00
CA SER A 89 -0.07 -16.64 54.23
C SER A 89 1.38 -16.60 54.73
N GLY A 90 1.58 -16.63 56.05
CA GLY A 90 2.91 -16.73 56.64
C GLY A 90 3.63 -18.02 56.24
N LEU A 91 2.93 -19.16 56.28
CA LEU A 91 3.48 -20.46 55.88
C LEU A 91 3.87 -20.47 54.39
N GLY A 92 3.02 -19.94 53.52
CA GLY A 92 3.26 -19.84 52.07
C GLY A 92 4.47 -18.98 51.74
N PHE A 93 4.62 -17.82 52.39
CA PHE A 93 5.81 -16.97 52.23
C PHE A 93 7.09 -17.71 52.64
N TRP A 94 7.06 -18.44 53.75
CA TRP A 94 8.22 -19.20 54.22
C TRP A 94 8.57 -20.37 53.32
N LEU A 95 7.59 -21.06 52.75
CA LEU A 95 7.83 -22.12 51.75
C LEU A 95 8.53 -21.56 50.51
N VAL A 96 8.05 -20.42 49.98
CA VAL A 96 8.69 -19.73 48.83
C VAL A 96 10.11 -19.28 49.19
N ALA A 97 10.30 -18.68 50.37
CA ALA A 97 11.62 -18.27 50.84
C ALA A 97 12.56 -19.49 50.98
N LEU A 98 12.08 -20.63 51.48
CA LEU A 98 12.87 -21.84 51.65
C LEU A 98 13.27 -22.46 50.30
N VAL A 99 12.36 -22.44 49.32
CA VAL A 99 12.61 -22.90 47.95
C VAL A 99 13.62 -22.00 47.23
N ILE A 100 13.45 -20.67 47.29
CA ILE A 100 14.35 -19.70 46.64
C ILE A 100 15.70 -19.61 47.35
N SER A 101 15.78 -19.91 48.66
CA SER A 101 17.04 -19.95 49.41
C SER A 101 17.86 -21.21 49.16
N SER A 102 17.33 -22.18 48.41
CA SER A 102 18.07 -23.40 48.04
C SER A 102 19.24 -23.03 47.12
N PRO A 103 20.49 -23.21 47.55
CA PRO A 103 21.66 -22.88 46.73
C PRO A 103 21.67 -23.65 45.41
N ALA A 104 21.15 -24.88 45.40
CA ALA A 104 21.03 -25.72 44.22
C ALA A 104 20.03 -25.16 43.19
N LEU A 105 18.87 -24.66 43.65
CA LEU A 105 17.86 -24.07 42.77
C LEU A 105 18.34 -22.75 42.16
N VAL A 106 18.96 -21.88 42.96
CA VAL A 106 19.53 -20.60 42.48
C VAL A 106 20.65 -20.85 41.48
N GLN A 107 21.50 -21.85 41.72
CA GLN A 107 22.55 -22.22 40.79
C GLN A 107 21.97 -22.78 39.50
N TRP A 108 20.92 -23.61 39.57
CA TRP A 108 20.24 -24.15 38.39
C TRP A 108 19.57 -23.05 37.55
N ILE A 109 18.85 -22.12 38.18
CA ILE A 109 18.24 -20.96 37.48
C ILE A 109 19.31 -20.11 36.78
N ARG A 110 20.46 -19.87 37.43
CA ARG A 110 21.58 -19.14 36.81
C ARG A 110 22.17 -19.88 35.61
N ILE A 111 22.26 -21.21 35.67
CA ILE A 111 22.74 -22.03 34.55
C ILE A 111 21.76 -21.95 33.39
N VAL A 112 20.46 -22.13 33.66
CA VAL A 112 19.40 -22.05 32.64
C VAL A 112 19.34 -20.66 32.03
N TYR A 113 19.36 -19.60 32.84
CA TYR A 113 19.39 -18.22 32.36
C TYR A 113 20.62 -17.95 31.48
N LYS A 114 21.82 -18.38 31.91
CA LYS A 114 23.03 -18.23 31.08
C LYS A 114 22.92 -18.99 29.77
N ALA A 115 22.42 -20.23 29.79
CA ALA A 115 22.24 -21.04 28.60
C ALA A 115 21.26 -20.38 27.62
N VAL A 116 20.10 -19.93 28.10
CA VAL A 116 19.10 -19.21 27.29
C VAL A 116 19.67 -17.90 26.76
N ALA A 117 20.32 -17.09 27.60
CA ALA A 117 20.89 -15.80 27.20
C ALA A 117 21.99 -15.97 26.15
N ILE A 118 22.87 -16.96 26.30
CA ILE A 118 23.92 -17.29 25.32
C ILE A 118 23.28 -17.78 24.01
N LEU A 119 22.29 -18.66 24.09
CA LEU A 119 21.59 -19.17 22.90
C LEU A 119 20.88 -18.02 22.16
N THR A 120 20.14 -17.16 22.87
CA THR A 120 19.45 -16.01 22.30
C THR A 120 20.44 -15.02 21.69
N LEU A 121 21.53 -14.68 22.39
CA LEU A 121 22.54 -13.74 21.89
C LEU A 121 23.23 -14.28 20.63
N ASN A 122 23.60 -15.56 20.62
CA ASN A 122 24.23 -16.19 19.46
C ASN A 122 23.27 -16.26 18.27
N THR A 123 22.00 -16.61 18.50
CA THR A 123 20.97 -16.60 17.46
C THR A 123 20.82 -15.20 16.87
N LEU A 124 20.69 -14.16 17.72
CA LEU A 124 20.60 -12.77 17.27
C LEU A 124 21.86 -12.33 16.51
N ALA A 125 23.06 -12.73 16.96
CA ALA A 125 24.31 -12.42 16.28
C ALA A 125 24.43 -13.12 14.91
N VAL A 126 23.95 -14.36 14.79
CA VAL A 126 23.87 -15.06 13.50
C VAL A 126 22.88 -14.37 12.56
N PHE A 127 21.70 -13.97 13.04
CA PHE A 127 20.74 -13.20 12.23
C PHE A 127 21.32 -11.85 11.80
N ALA A 128 21.95 -11.10 12.71
CA ALA A 128 22.58 -9.83 12.37
C ALA A 128 23.76 -10.00 11.40
N GLY A 129 24.57 -11.03 11.58
CA GLY A 129 25.67 -11.38 10.67
C GLY A 129 25.15 -11.79 9.29
N PHE A 130 24.07 -12.55 9.23
CA PHE A 130 23.41 -12.94 7.99
C PHE A 130 22.83 -11.72 7.25
N GLU A 131 22.14 -10.82 7.94
CA GLU A 131 21.62 -9.57 7.37
C GLU A 131 22.74 -8.65 6.87
N LEU A 132 23.85 -8.54 7.61
CA LEU A 132 25.01 -7.77 7.17
C LEU A 132 25.70 -8.41 5.97
N ALA A 133 25.78 -9.75 5.92
CA ALA A 133 26.34 -10.49 4.81
C ALA A 133 25.46 -10.38 3.55
N THR A 134 24.14 -10.49 3.68
CA THR A 134 23.20 -10.31 2.56
C THR A 134 23.20 -8.86 2.08
N THR A 135 23.15 -7.88 2.97
CA THR A 135 23.29 -6.45 2.62
C THR A 135 24.64 -6.16 1.93
N GLY A 136 25.72 -6.75 2.44
CA GLY A 136 27.05 -6.69 1.85
C GLY A 136 27.08 -7.32 0.45
N ALA A 137 26.51 -8.52 0.28
CA ALA A 137 26.41 -9.20 -1.01
C ALA A 137 25.51 -8.47 -2.01
N PHE A 138 24.42 -7.81 -1.56
CA PHE A 138 23.58 -6.95 -2.41
C PHE A 138 24.30 -5.67 -2.80
N LYS A 139 25.03 -5.01 -1.88
CA LYS A 139 25.84 -3.83 -2.22
C LYS A 139 26.99 -4.18 -3.15
N ILE A 140 27.75 -5.23 -2.86
CA ILE A 140 28.85 -5.73 -3.69
C ILE A 140 28.31 -6.20 -5.04
N GLY A 141 27.23 -6.97 -5.05
CA GLY A 141 26.51 -7.38 -6.26
C GLY A 141 25.99 -6.20 -7.08
N SER A 142 25.51 -5.12 -6.45
CA SER A 142 25.07 -3.89 -7.14
C SER A 142 26.23 -3.02 -7.66
N VAL A 143 27.42 -3.15 -7.07
CA VAL A 143 28.64 -2.47 -7.48
C VAL A 143 29.32 -3.24 -8.62
N PHE A 144 29.33 -4.57 -8.57
CA PHE A 144 29.81 -5.43 -9.66
C PHE A 144 28.78 -5.64 -10.78
N SER A 145 27.49 -5.39 -10.55
CA SER A 145 26.46 -5.36 -11.61
C SER A 145 26.41 -4.04 -12.38
N LYS A 146 27.32 -3.10 -12.13
CA LYS A 146 27.47 -1.91 -12.98
C LYS A 146 28.26 -2.26 -14.23
N SER A 147 27.54 -2.81 -15.19
CA SER A 147 27.50 -2.43 -16.60
C SER A 147 27.07 -3.66 -17.39
N THR A 148 25.92 -3.55 -18.06
CA THR A 148 25.45 -4.40 -19.17
C THR A 148 24.58 -5.64 -18.88
N GLU A 149 24.64 -6.33 -17.73
CA GLU A 149 24.02 -7.68 -17.67
C GLU A 149 22.91 -7.92 -16.62
N LYS A 150 22.44 -6.91 -15.88
CA LYS A 150 21.38 -7.10 -14.85
C LYS A 150 20.25 -6.07 -14.85
N LEU A 151 19.86 -5.62 -16.04
CA LEU A 151 18.50 -5.14 -16.32
C LEU A 151 17.81 -6.18 -17.21
N VAL A 152 17.74 -7.43 -16.73
CA VAL A 152 17.00 -8.50 -17.40
C VAL A 152 15.52 -8.11 -17.37
N GLY A 153 15.04 -7.72 -18.55
CA GLY A 153 13.65 -7.50 -18.89
C GLY A 153 13.31 -8.27 -20.16
N GLU A 154 13.84 -9.49 -20.31
CA GLU A 154 13.22 -10.46 -21.21
C GLU A 154 11.91 -10.91 -20.53
N GLY A 155 10.74 -10.52 -21.05
CA GLY A 155 9.48 -11.13 -20.56
C GLY A 155 8.17 -10.35 -20.66
N GLU A 156 8.13 -9.06 -21.01
CA GLU A 156 6.85 -8.45 -21.41
C GLU A 156 6.65 -8.62 -22.92
N ALA A 157 5.55 -9.30 -23.31
CA ALA A 157 5.23 -9.60 -24.71
C ALA A 157 5.28 -8.38 -25.63
N ARG A 158 5.04 -7.16 -25.09
CA ARG A 158 5.12 -5.90 -25.83
C ARG A 158 6.54 -5.52 -26.29
N GLU A 159 7.58 -5.96 -25.58
CA GLU A 159 8.97 -5.58 -25.89
C GLU A 159 9.54 -6.40 -27.05
N THR A 160 9.01 -7.61 -27.24
CA THR A 160 9.49 -8.61 -28.21
C THR A 160 8.67 -8.66 -29.50
N VAL A 161 7.72 -7.75 -29.68
CA VAL A 161 6.88 -7.66 -30.89
C VAL A 161 7.77 -7.43 -32.12
N SER A 162 7.48 -8.10 -33.24
CA SER A 162 8.35 -8.11 -34.43
C SER A 162 8.71 -6.72 -34.99
N TYR A 163 7.86 -5.71 -34.78
CA TYR A 163 8.16 -4.32 -35.13
C TYR A 163 9.54 -3.88 -34.61
N TYR A 164 9.85 -4.18 -33.34
CA TYR A 164 11.07 -3.73 -32.68
C TYR A 164 12.34 -4.43 -33.19
N ALA A 165 12.24 -5.63 -33.77
CA ALA A 165 13.39 -6.35 -34.31
C ALA A 165 14.12 -5.59 -35.42
N SER A 166 13.41 -4.70 -36.12
CA SER A 166 13.94 -3.87 -37.20
C SER A 166 14.37 -2.46 -36.77
N GLN A 167 14.20 -2.12 -35.49
CA GLN A 167 14.44 -0.77 -34.98
C GLN A 167 15.75 -0.71 -34.18
N ASP A 168 16.73 0.02 -34.71
CA ASP A 168 18.04 0.23 -34.08
C ASP A 168 17.96 0.86 -32.68
N TRP A 169 16.90 1.62 -32.41
CA TRP A 169 16.65 2.27 -31.13
C TRP A 169 15.91 1.40 -30.10
N ALA A 170 15.36 0.24 -30.47
CA ALA A 170 14.42 -0.51 -29.63
C ALA A 170 15.02 -1.01 -28.31
N GLU A 171 16.19 -1.63 -28.38
CA GLU A 171 16.88 -2.15 -27.19
C GLU A 171 17.18 -1.03 -26.19
N GLN A 172 17.74 0.07 -26.69
CA GLN A 172 18.01 1.28 -25.89
C GLN A 172 16.72 1.85 -25.30
N PHE A 173 15.64 1.89 -26.07
CA PHE A 173 14.35 2.39 -25.61
C PHE A 173 13.77 1.58 -24.47
N TRP A 174 13.72 0.26 -24.57
CA TRP A 174 13.16 -0.58 -23.51
C TRP A 174 14.01 -0.58 -22.25
N HIS A 175 15.34 -0.52 -22.40
CA HIS A 175 16.26 -0.29 -21.30
C HIS A 175 15.97 1.05 -20.59
N GLU A 176 15.85 2.16 -21.33
CA GLU A 176 15.51 3.47 -20.76
C GLU A 176 14.11 3.50 -20.16
N PHE A 177 13.13 2.85 -20.80
CA PHE A 177 11.76 2.79 -20.32
C PHE A 177 11.69 2.17 -18.92
N ARG A 178 12.42 1.07 -18.69
CA ARG A 178 12.56 0.46 -17.35
C ARG A 178 13.16 1.42 -16.33
N LEU A 179 14.21 2.15 -16.69
CA LEU A 179 14.83 3.15 -15.81
C LEU A 179 13.88 4.30 -15.44
N THR A 180 12.96 4.67 -16.34
CA THR A 180 12.00 5.75 -16.11
C THR A 180 10.83 5.37 -15.20
N ARG A 181 10.69 4.09 -14.80
CA ARG A 181 9.59 3.62 -13.93
C ARG A 181 9.62 4.23 -12.51
N LYS A 182 10.69 4.93 -12.12
CA LYS A 182 10.77 5.66 -10.85
C LYS A 182 9.73 6.80 -10.82
N GLN A 183 8.73 6.67 -9.95
CA GLN A 183 7.67 7.66 -9.76
C GLN A 183 8.01 8.62 -8.60
N ARG A 184 7.43 9.82 -8.63
CA ARG A 184 7.39 10.80 -7.54
C ARG A 184 5.95 11.21 -7.29
N TYR A 185 5.62 11.51 -6.03
CA TYR A 185 4.32 12.09 -5.71
C TYR A 185 4.17 13.44 -6.40
N TYR A 186 3.03 13.67 -7.04
CA TYR A 186 2.66 14.96 -7.62
C TYR A 186 1.31 15.39 -7.02
N PRO A 187 1.21 16.59 -6.43
CA PRO A 187 0.00 17.04 -5.77
C PRO A 187 -1.26 16.92 -6.64
N TYR A 188 -2.35 16.42 -6.03
CA TYR A 188 -3.69 16.23 -6.62
C TYR A 188 -3.84 15.21 -7.76
N VAL A 189 -2.79 14.94 -8.53
CA VAL A 189 -2.82 13.91 -9.59
C VAL A 189 -2.07 12.63 -9.22
N GLY A 190 -1.58 12.53 -7.98
CA GLY A 190 -1.00 11.32 -7.41
C GLY A 190 0.48 11.16 -7.73
N TRP A 191 0.84 10.87 -8.98
CA TRP A 191 2.22 10.56 -9.34
C TRP A 191 2.62 11.13 -10.70
N ARG A 192 3.91 11.37 -10.89
CA ARG A 192 4.57 11.51 -12.20
C ARG A 192 5.94 10.84 -12.17
N ARG A 193 6.46 10.46 -13.33
CA ARG A 193 7.83 9.93 -13.43
C ARG A 193 8.87 10.96 -12.97
N ALA A 194 9.95 10.47 -12.38
CA ALA A 194 11.10 11.29 -12.02
C ALA A 194 11.80 11.83 -13.28
N PRO A 195 12.49 12.98 -13.18
CA PRO A 195 13.28 13.52 -14.29
C PRO A 195 14.29 12.50 -14.79
N PHE A 196 14.40 12.38 -16.10
CA PHE A 196 15.23 11.38 -16.76
C PHE A 196 15.72 11.92 -18.09
N LYS A 197 17.00 11.71 -18.39
CA LYS A 197 17.61 12.14 -19.66
C LYS A 197 18.33 10.96 -20.30
N GLY A 198 17.65 10.32 -21.25
CA GLY A 198 18.16 9.26 -22.09
C GLY A 198 18.32 9.69 -23.55
N LYS A 199 18.71 8.75 -24.40
CA LYS A 199 18.81 8.91 -25.86
C LYS A 199 17.45 8.82 -26.55
N THR A 200 16.54 8.03 -26.01
CA THR A 200 15.21 7.75 -26.60
C THR A 200 14.07 8.33 -25.76
N ILE A 201 14.26 8.49 -24.45
CA ILE A 201 13.27 9.06 -23.53
C ILE A 201 13.89 10.23 -22.78
N GLU A 202 13.19 11.36 -22.77
CA GLU A 202 13.50 12.51 -21.94
C GLU A 202 12.26 12.96 -21.17
N ILE A 203 12.45 13.18 -19.86
CA ILE A 203 11.43 13.61 -18.89
C ILE A 203 12.02 14.80 -18.14
N ASP A 204 11.31 15.92 -18.17
CA ASP A 204 11.78 17.18 -17.58
C ASP A 204 11.72 17.17 -16.04
N GLN A 205 12.08 18.30 -15.43
CA GLN A 205 12.09 18.46 -13.96
C GLN A 205 10.70 18.36 -13.32
N ASN A 206 9.63 18.57 -14.09
CA ASN A 206 8.24 18.50 -13.66
C ASN A 206 7.61 17.10 -13.86
N GLY A 207 8.38 16.14 -14.38
CA GLY A 207 7.86 14.81 -14.72
C GLY A 207 7.02 14.81 -16.01
N ILE A 208 7.23 15.80 -16.88
CA ILE A 208 6.58 15.91 -18.19
C ILE A 208 7.49 15.25 -19.23
N ARG A 209 6.92 14.40 -20.08
CA ARG A 209 7.66 13.81 -21.18
C ARG A 209 7.96 14.90 -22.22
N VAL A 210 9.23 15.10 -22.54
CA VAL A 210 9.65 16.17 -23.45
C VAL A 210 9.16 15.88 -24.86
N THR A 211 8.51 16.87 -25.46
CA THR A 211 8.09 16.89 -26.86
C THR A 211 9.18 17.55 -27.71
N PRO A 212 9.89 16.82 -28.60
CA PRO A 212 10.91 17.41 -29.46
C PRO A 212 10.31 18.49 -30.37
N GLY A 213 11.03 19.62 -30.53
CA GLY A 213 10.59 20.77 -31.33
C GLY A 213 9.70 21.78 -30.59
N ALA A 214 9.14 21.41 -29.42
CA ALA A 214 8.28 22.32 -28.67
C ALA A 214 9.03 23.58 -28.21
N ASP A 215 8.49 24.73 -28.61
CA ASP A 215 9.00 26.05 -28.26
C ASP A 215 7.98 26.76 -27.36
N CYS A 216 8.19 26.68 -26.05
CA CYS A 216 7.22 27.09 -25.03
C CYS A 216 7.42 28.51 -24.49
N ARG A 217 7.68 29.46 -25.39
CA ARG A 217 7.71 30.90 -25.09
C ARG A 217 6.30 31.46 -24.85
N ALA A 218 6.22 32.68 -24.30
CA ALA A 218 4.94 33.29 -23.93
C ALA A 218 3.99 33.51 -25.12
N ALA A 219 4.53 33.80 -26.31
CA ALA A 219 3.77 34.05 -27.54
C ALA A 219 3.49 32.77 -28.36
N SER A 220 3.87 31.60 -27.86
CA SER A 220 3.69 30.35 -28.60
C SER A 220 2.25 29.90 -28.62
N PHE A 221 1.84 29.27 -29.72
CA PHE A 221 0.59 28.53 -29.78
C PHE A 221 0.70 27.28 -28.93
N LYS A 222 -0.01 27.26 -27.81
CA LYS A 222 0.10 26.21 -26.80
C LYS A 222 -0.99 25.17 -27.00
N VAL A 223 -0.57 23.91 -27.08
CA VAL A 223 -1.47 22.76 -27.10
C VAL A 223 -1.16 21.85 -25.93
N PHE A 224 -2.13 21.60 -25.06
CA PHE A 224 -1.97 20.64 -23.97
C PHE A 224 -2.62 19.32 -24.35
N THR A 225 -1.86 18.24 -24.24
CA THR A 225 -2.35 16.89 -24.58
C THR A 225 -2.40 16.03 -23.31
N PHE A 226 -3.54 15.40 -23.07
CA PHE A 226 -3.85 14.63 -21.86
C PHE A 226 -4.24 13.19 -22.19
N GLY A 227 -3.96 12.27 -21.26
CA GLY A 227 -4.29 10.86 -21.41
C GLY A 227 -3.39 9.92 -20.60
N GLY A 228 -3.65 8.62 -20.75
CA GLY A 228 -2.92 7.57 -20.06
C GLY A 228 -1.53 7.27 -20.66
N SER A 229 -1.08 6.03 -20.47
CA SER A 229 0.19 5.49 -20.97
C SER A 229 0.34 5.54 -22.49
N THR A 230 -0.79 5.61 -23.22
CA THR A 230 -0.84 5.77 -24.68
C THR A 230 -0.48 7.19 -25.12
N MET A 231 -1.05 8.22 -24.47
CA MET A 231 -0.64 9.61 -24.69
C MET A 231 0.78 9.88 -24.18
N TRP A 232 1.16 9.28 -23.04
CA TRP A 232 2.56 9.30 -22.58
C TRP A 232 3.50 8.74 -23.64
N GLY A 233 3.06 7.76 -24.44
CA GLY A 233 3.79 7.21 -25.60
C GLY A 233 4.60 5.95 -25.28
N THR A 234 4.04 5.05 -24.47
CA THR A 234 4.65 3.74 -24.19
C THR A 234 4.93 3.00 -25.49
N GLY A 235 6.13 2.42 -25.63
CA GLY A 235 6.57 1.76 -26.86
C GLY A 235 7.15 2.67 -27.95
N SER A 236 7.24 3.98 -27.71
CA SER A 236 7.76 4.95 -28.68
C SER A 236 8.82 5.84 -28.06
N PRO A 237 9.94 6.17 -28.73
CA PRO A 237 10.87 7.23 -28.31
C PRO A 237 10.17 8.60 -28.25
N SER A 238 10.78 9.61 -27.62
CA SER A 238 10.16 10.93 -27.44
C SER A 238 9.73 11.57 -28.77
N TRP A 239 10.48 11.34 -29.86
CA TRP A 239 10.14 11.80 -31.21
C TRP A 239 8.94 11.07 -31.85
N GLY A 240 8.59 9.88 -31.36
CA GLY A 240 7.56 8.99 -31.91
C GLY A 240 6.24 9.01 -31.14
N THR A 241 6.04 9.99 -30.26
CA THR A 241 4.82 10.15 -29.46
C THR A 241 3.74 10.92 -30.22
N ILE A 242 2.46 10.76 -29.85
CA ILE A 242 1.36 11.56 -30.42
C ILE A 242 1.66 13.07 -30.30
N PRO A 243 2.08 13.60 -29.13
CA PRO A 243 2.40 15.03 -29.01
C PRO A 243 3.56 15.50 -29.89
N ALA A 244 4.58 14.66 -30.13
CA ALA A 244 5.68 14.99 -31.03
C ALA A 244 5.22 15.09 -32.49
N TYR A 245 4.33 14.20 -32.94
CA TYR A 245 3.74 14.32 -34.27
C TYR A 245 2.78 15.50 -34.39
N LEU A 246 2.03 15.83 -33.33
CA LEU A 246 1.21 17.05 -33.29
C LEU A 246 2.08 18.32 -33.37
N GLN A 247 3.19 18.37 -32.64
CA GLN A 247 4.16 19.47 -32.70
C GLN A 247 4.65 19.70 -34.13
N ALA A 248 5.22 18.65 -34.75
CA ALA A 248 5.75 18.73 -36.11
C ALA A 248 4.66 19.02 -37.17
N GLY A 249 3.42 18.61 -36.92
CA GLY A 249 2.28 18.90 -37.79
C GLY A 249 1.82 20.35 -37.69
N LEU A 250 1.64 20.86 -36.47
CA LEU A 250 1.18 22.22 -36.23
C LEU A 250 2.20 23.27 -36.67
N GLU A 251 3.50 23.00 -36.53
CA GLU A 251 4.57 23.85 -37.07
C GLU A 251 4.47 24.06 -38.59
N LYS A 252 3.93 23.07 -39.33
CA LYS A 252 3.72 23.19 -40.78
C LYS A 252 2.45 23.95 -41.13
N LEU A 253 1.45 23.90 -40.24
CA LEU A 253 0.13 24.48 -40.45
C LEU A 253 0.04 25.93 -39.96
N ARG A 254 0.94 26.36 -39.07
CA ARG A 254 0.88 27.68 -38.44
C ARG A 254 2.16 28.47 -38.64
N GLN A 255 2.01 29.78 -38.70
CA GLN A 255 3.13 30.71 -38.61
C GLN A 255 3.41 31.02 -37.14
N GLY A 256 4.68 30.99 -36.75
CA GLY A 256 5.13 31.29 -35.38
C GLY A 256 5.39 30.05 -34.52
N PRO A 257 5.87 30.25 -33.28
CA PRO A 257 6.29 29.16 -32.42
C PRO A 257 5.10 28.34 -31.90
N VAL A 258 5.27 27.03 -31.82
CA VAL A 258 4.27 26.07 -31.32
C VAL A 258 4.84 25.34 -30.10
N CYS A 259 4.01 25.13 -29.09
CA CYS A 259 4.36 24.39 -27.87
C CYS A 259 3.30 23.33 -27.59
N VAL A 260 3.57 22.08 -27.98
CA VAL A 260 2.75 20.93 -27.62
C VAL A 260 3.32 20.27 -26.35
N VAL A 261 2.54 20.27 -25.27
CA VAL A 261 2.96 19.74 -23.97
C VAL A 261 2.27 18.40 -23.68
N ASN A 262 3.07 17.35 -23.47
CA ASN A 262 2.60 16.01 -23.13
C ASN A 262 2.33 15.84 -21.63
N PHE A 263 1.11 16.17 -21.20
CA PHE A 263 0.67 15.91 -19.82
C PHE A 263 0.25 14.46 -19.58
N GLY A 264 0.29 13.58 -20.58
CA GLY A 264 -0.05 12.17 -20.39
C GLY A 264 0.87 11.48 -19.38
N GLU A 265 0.35 10.46 -18.69
CA GLU A 265 1.12 9.64 -17.75
C GLU A 265 0.51 8.24 -17.62
N THR A 266 1.35 7.25 -17.33
CA THR A 266 0.91 5.87 -17.13
C THR A 266 -0.12 5.78 -16.01
N ALA A 267 -1.18 4.99 -16.27
CA ALA A 267 -2.27 4.71 -15.33
C ALA A 267 -3.13 5.93 -14.93
N TYR A 268 -3.03 7.04 -15.66
CA TYR A 268 -3.94 8.17 -15.47
C TYR A 268 -5.34 7.88 -16.00
N VAL A 269 -6.33 8.43 -15.31
CA VAL A 269 -7.75 8.45 -15.68
C VAL A 269 -8.20 9.87 -16.05
N SER A 270 -9.34 10.00 -16.74
CA SER A 270 -9.84 11.29 -17.23
C SER A 270 -9.99 12.38 -16.15
N THR A 271 -10.36 12.01 -14.92
CA THR A 271 -10.45 12.98 -13.82
C THR A 271 -9.08 13.53 -13.40
N GLN A 272 -8.01 12.72 -13.42
CA GLN A 272 -6.65 13.22 -13.17
C GLN A 272 -6.20 14.18 -14.27
N ASP A 273 -6.56 13.89 -15.53
CA ASP A 273 -6.29 14.78 -16.66
C ASP A 273 -6.97 16.14 -16.49
N VAL A 274 -8.26 16.17 -16.10
CA VAL A 274 -9.00 17.42 -15.84
C VAL A 274 -8.41 18.19 -14.66
N ILE A 275 -8.01 17.52 -13.58
CA ILE A 275 -7.35 18.16 -12.43
C ILE A 275 -6.01 18.80 -12.87
N MET A 276 -5.22 18.11 -13.72
CA MET A 276 -3.99 18.69 -14.23
C MET A 276 -4.26 19.95 -15.07
N LEU A 277 -5.27 19.93 -15.94
CA LEU A 277 -5.68 21.11 -16.69
C LEU A 277 -6.04 22.27 -15.75
N GLN A 278 -6.83 22.02 -14.70
CA GLN A 278 -7.19 23.04 -13.71
C GLN A 278 -5.96 23.63 -13.00
N ILE A 279 -4.95 22.80 -12.67
CA ILE A 279 -3.69 23.26 -12.08
C ILE A 279 -2.96 24.22 -13.03
N GLN A 280 -2.90 23.89 -14.33
CA GLN A 280 -2.26 24.75 -15.34
C GLN A 280 -3.02 26.07 -15.49
N LEU A 281 -4.34 26.02 -15.65
CA LEU A 281 -5.18 27.22 -15.79
C LEU A 281 -5.07 28.14 -14.57
N ARG A 282 -5.11 27.57 -13.36
CA ARG A 282 -4.95 28.31 -12.09
C ARG A 282 -3.60 29.03 -12.00
N SER A 283 -2.55 28.49 -12.60
CA SER A 283 -1.22 29.11 -12.63
C SER A 283 -1.06 30.20 -13.69
N GLY A 284 -2.10 30.49 -14.49
CA GLY A 284 -2.03 31.40 -15.63
C GLY A 284 -1.44 30.77 -16.89
N ASN A 285 -1.11 29.48 -16.87
CA ASN A 285 -0.65 28.75 -18.05
C ASN A 285 -1.84 28.27 -18.88
N VAL A 286 -2.44 29.19 -19.63
CA VAL A 286 -3.61 28.92 -20.48
C VAL A 286 -3.16 28.47 -21.87
N PRO A 287 -3.65 27.32 -22.38
CA PRO A 287 -3.37 26.86 -23.74
C PRO A 287 -4.32 27.49 -24.76
N ASP A 288 -4.01 27.39 -26.05
CA ASP A 288 -4.95 27.69 -27.13
C ASP A 288 -5.85 26.49 -27.46
N VAL A 289 -5.29 25.28 -27.35
CA VAL A 289 -5.98 24.02 -27.62
C VAL A 289 -5.69 22.99 -26.53
N VAL A 290 -6.71 22.22 -26.17
CA VAL A 290 -6.60 21.07 -25.30
C VAL A 290 -7.08 19.81 -26.02
N VAL A 291 -6.29 18.74 -25.94
CA VAL A 291 -6.58 17.43 -26.54
C VAL A 291 -6.63 16.38 -25.44
N PHE A 292 -7.74 15.67 -25.31
CA PHE A 292 -7.88 14.50 -24.46
C PHE A 292 -7.90 13.22 -25.30
N TYR A 293 -7.06 12.26 -24.94
CA TYR A 293 -7.00 10.91 -25.54
C TYR A 293 -6.92 9.89 -24.41
N SER A 294 -8.06 9.67 -23.76
CA SER A 294 -8.15 8.97 -22.49
C SER A 294 -9.51 8.29 -22.39
N VAL A 295 -9.54 7.02 -21.98
CA VAL A 295 -10.73 6.31 -21.45
C VAL A 295 -10.35 4.91 -20.93
N SER A 296 -9.33 4.32 -21.53
CA SER A 296 -8.79 3.00 -21.14
C SER A 296 -8.38 2.99 -19.67
N GLY A 297 -7.82 4.11 -19.19
CA GLY A 297 -7.49 4.33 -17.79
C GLY A 297 -8.70 4.24 -16.87
N ASP A 298 -9.78 4.96 -17.19
CA ASP A 298 -11.04 4.98 -16.43
C ASP A 298 -11.69 3.59 -16.37
N ILE A 299 -11.71 2.87 -17.51
CA ILE A 299 -12.26 1.52 -17.59
C ILE A 299 -11.45 0.55 -16.74
N TYR A 300 -10.11 0.61 -16.82
CA TYR A 300 -9.25 -0.28 -16.05
C TYR A 300 -9.32 0.00 -14.54
N ALA A 301 -9.40 1.27 -14.13
CA ALA A 301 -9.59 1.65 -12.73
C ALA A 301 -10.91 1.11 -12.17
N ALA A 302 -11.99 1.20 -12.95
CA ALA A 302 -13.29 0.64 -12.60
C ALA A 302 -13.28 -0.89 -12.58
N TYR A 303 -12.56 -1.53 -13.49
CA TYR A 303 -12.36 -2.98 -13.50
C TYR A 303 -11.72 -3.48 -12.18
N GLN A 304 -10.68 -2.77 -11.71
CA GLN A 304 -9.97 -3.12 -10.47
C GLN A 304 -10.82 -2.85 -9.22
N SER A 305 -11.50 -1.71 -9.16
CA SER A 305 -12.11 -1.19 -7.92
C SER A 305 -13.62 -1.38 -7.83
N GLY A 306 -14.27 -1.78 -8.93
CA GLY A 306 -15.73 -1.77 -9.04
C GLY A 306 -16.35 -0.37 -9.07
N ARG A 307 -15.54 0.70 -9.16
CA ARG A 307 -15.99 2.09 -9.02
C ARG A 307 -15.52 2.97 -10.18
N ALA A 308 -16.43 3.74 -10.76
CA ALA A 308 -16.10 4.74 -11.76
C ALA A 308 -15.51 6.01 -11.13
N GLY A 309 -14.66 6.74 -11.88
CA GLY A 309 -14.11 8.04 -11.46
C GLY A 309 -13.07 8.00 -10.35
N VAL A 310 -12.44 6.85 -10.15
CA VAL A 310 -11.35 6.66 -9.17
C VAL A 310 -10.03 6.43 -9.90
N PRO A 311 -8.88 6.76 -9.29
CA PRO A 311 -7.58 6.42 -9.88
C PRO A 311 -7.39 4.90 -9.93
N GLN A 312 -6.57 4.44 -10.87
CA GLN A 312 -6.08 3.05 -10.85
C GLN A 312 -5.37 2.77 -9.52
N ASN A 313 -5.36 1.49 -9.13
CA ASN A 313 -4.69 1.03 -7.91
C ASN A 313 -5.25 1.69 -6.63
N LEU A 314 -6.51 2.14 -6.65
CA LEU A 314 -7.17 2.82 -5.53
C LEU A 314 -6.97 2.07 -4.21
N ASP A 315 -7.25 0.77 -4.18
CA ASP A 315 -7.20 -0.02 -2.95
C ASP A 315 -5.78 -0.11 -2.38
N GLN A 316 -4.77 -0.23 -3.26
CA GLN A 316 -3.37 -0.24 -2.83
C GLN A 316 -2.92 1.14 -2.34
N ILE A 317 -3.41 2.21 -2.98
CA ILE A 317 -3.17 3.60 -2.55
C ILE A 317 -3.81 3.81 -1.17
N ALA A 318 -5.10 3.49 -1.02
CA ALA A 318 -5.85 3.61 0.23
C ALA A 318 -5.18 2.82 1.35
N ALA A 319 -4.83 1.55 1.11
CA ALA A 319 -4.11 0.73 2.07
C ALA A 319 -2.80 1.39 2.53
N ARG A 320 -1.99 1.94 1.63
CA ARG A 320 -0.75 2.64 2.01
C ARG A 320 -1.00 3.88 2.88
N PHE A 321 -2.08 4.63 2.63
CA PHE A 321 -2.44 5.79 3.43
C PHE A 321 -3.04 5.40 4.79
N GLU A 322 -3.84 4.35 4.84
CA GLU A 322 -4.55 3.90 6.04
C GLU A 322 -3.68 3.05 6.97
N MET A 323 -2.77 2.24 6.42
CA MET A 323 -1.84 1.38 7.18
C MET A 323 -0.72 2.16 7.91
N ALA A 324 -0.58 3.46 7.70
CA ALA A 324 0.39 4.30 8.43
C ALA A 324 0.09 4.43 9.95
N LYS A 325 -0.91 3.71 10.49
CA LYS A 325 -1.35 3.76 11.89
C LYS A 325 -0.91 2.58 12.77
N SER A 326 -0.37 1.50 12.21
CA SER A 326 0.08 0.34 13.00
C SER A 326 1.58 0.10 12.81
N PRO A 327 2.38 -0.07 13.88
CA PRO A 327 3.75 -0.51 13.73
C PRO A 327 3.77 -1.87 13.01
N PRO A 328 4.72 -2.11 12.08
CA PRO A 328 4.78 -3.35 11.33
C PRO A 328 4.92 -4.52 12.30
N THR A 329 4.20 -5.60 12.05
CA THR A 329 4.32 -6.84 12.80
C THR A 329 5.71 -7.45 12.60
N LEU A 330 6.18 -8.29 13.53
CA LEU A 330 7.47 -8.98 13.40
C LEU A 330 7.56 -9.79 12.11
N LEU A 331 6.44 -10.37 11.66
CA LEU A 331 6.36 -11.11 10.40
C LEU A 331 6.56 -10.17 9.20
N GLU A 332 5.94 -8.98 9.20
CA GLU A 332 6.14 -7.98 8.14
C GLU A 332 7.56 -7.41 8.11
N LEU A 333 8.20 -7.24 9.27
CA LEU A 333 9.62 -6.88 9.37
C LEU A 333 10.52 -7.98 8.79
N LEU A 334 10.19 -9.26 9.03
CA LEU A 334 10.94 -10.39 8.51
C LEU A 334 10.71 -10.59 7.01
N THR A 335 9.48 -10.43 6.51
CA THR A 335 9.16 -10.56 5.08
C THR A 335 9.60 -9.34 4.25
N SER A 336 9.80 -8.19 4.87
CA SER A 336 10.40 -7.01 4.24
C SER A 336 11.94 -6.99 4.28
N SER A 337 12.57 -8.01 4.90
CA SER A 337 14.03 -8.14 4.91
C SER A 337 14.58 -8.58 3.55
N HIS A 338 15.81 -8.16 3.24
CA HIS A 338 16.52 -8.58 2.04
C HIS A 338 16.79 -10.10 2.01
N SER A 339 16.92 -10.70 3.19
CA SER A 339 17.07 -12.14 3.38
C SER A 339 15.85 -12.93 2.91
N TYR A 340 14.65 -12.44 3.23
CA TYR A 340 13.41 -13.06 2.76
C TYR A 340 13.26 -12.93 1.24
N SER A 341 13.54 -11.76 0.65
CA SER A 341 13.54 -11.59 -0.81
C SER A 341 14.56 -12.49 -1.52
N LEU A 342 15.71 -12.74 -0.91
CA LEU A 342 16.71 -13.68 -1.44
C LEU A 342 16.24 -15.13 -1.35
N ILE A 343 15.61 -15.53 -0.24
CA ILE A 343 15.00 -16.85 -0.08
C ILE A 343 13.89 -17.05 -1.11
N GLU A 344 13.05 -16.03 -1.36
CA GLU A 344 12.00 -16.04 -2.36
C GLU A 344 12.57 -16.15 -3.79
N ASP A 345 13.62 -15.41 -4.13
CA ASP A 345 14.28 -15.49 -5.44
C ASP A 345 14.97 -16.86 -5.66
N LEU A 346 15.54 -17.45 -4.61
CA LEU A 346 16.17 -18.78 -4.66
C LEU A 346 15.13 -19.91 -4.71
N THR A 347 14.04 -19.82 -3.95
CA THR A 347 12.95 -20.80 -3.97
C THR A 347 12.11 -20.70 -5.23
N GLY A 348 11.90 -19.50 -5.77
CA GLY A 348 11.31 -19.23 -7.08
C GLY A 348 12.12 -19.86 -8.23
N LYS A 349 13.45 -19.87 -8.15
CA LYS A 349 14.31 -20.57 -9.12
C LYS A 349 14.26 -22.09 -8.99
N LEU A 350 14.03 -22.61 -7.78
CA LEU A 350 13.87 -24.06 -7.54
C LEU A 350 12.49 -24.58 -7.97
N THR A 351 11.44 -23.77 -7.92
CA THR A 351 10.09 -24.15 -8.39
C THR A 351 9.93 -24.10 -9.91
N ILE A 352 10.76 -23.36 -10.65
CA ILE A 352 10.80 -23.40 -12.13
C ILE A 352 11.26 -24.77 -12.64
N ALA A 353 12.02 -25.53 -11.85
CA ALA A 353 12.47 -26.88 -12.21
C ALA A 353 11.39 -27.98 -12.08
N ASN A 354 10.21 -27.68 -11.50
CA ASN A 354 9.07 -28.61 -11.37
C ASN A 354 7.74 -27.87 -11.65
N PRO A 355 7.27 -27.81 -12.90
CA PRO A 355 6.10 -27.00 -13.29
C PRO A 355 4.73 -27.57 -12.86
N GLY A 356 4.69 -28.52 -11.90
CA GLY A 356 3.48 -29.27 -11.56
C GLY A 356 2.87 -29.00 -10.17
N GLN A 357 3.62 -28.51 -9.19
CA GLN A 357 3.11 -28.34 -7.82
C GLN A 357 3.80 -27.17 -7.13
N GLY A 358 3.05 -26.10 -6.84
CA GLY A 358 3.52 -25.01 -5.99
C GLY A 358 3.48 -23.59 -6.57
N LYS A 359 2.58 -23.28 -7.51
CA LYS A 359 2.06 -21.89 -7.52
C LYS A 359 1.27 -21.72 -6.22
N PRO A 360 1.57 -20.73 -5.36
CA PRO A 360 0.61 -20.32 -4.34
C PRO A 360 -0.71 -20.08 -5.07
N ALA A 361 -1.82 -20.56 -4.50
CA ALA A 361 -3.14 -20.23 -5.02
C ALA A 361 -3.17 -18.72 -5.23
N VAL A 362 -3.20 -18.28 -6.50
CA VAL A 362 -3.42 -16.89 -6.84
C VAL A 362 -4.75 -16.57 -6.20
N GLY A 363 -4.74 -15.77 -5.13
CA GLY A 363 -5.98 -15.28 -4.53
C GLY A 363 -6.84 -14.76 -5.67
N GLU A 364 -8.10 -15.17 -5.72
CA GLU A 364 -9.05 -14.76 -6.74
C GLU A 364 -8.87 -13.25 -6.99
N LEU A 365 -8.53 -12.87 -8.22
CA LEU A 365 -8.32 -11.47 -8.56
C LEU A 365 -9.61 -10.72 -8.21
N VAL A 366 -9.53 -9.83 -7.23
CA VAL A 366 -10.67 -9.00 -6.85
C VAL A 366 -10.93 -8.04 -8.00
N THR A 367 -12.04 -8.25 -8.70
CA THR A 367 -12.53 -7.44 -9.82
C THR A 367 -13.97 -7.02 -9.56
N TYR A 368 -14.51 -6.13 -10.38
CA TYR A 368 -15.94 -5.78 -10.29
C TYR A 368 -16.87 -7.01 -10.36
N GLU A 369 -16.50 -8.06 -11.12
CA GLU A 369 -17.32 -9.27 -11.28
C GLU A 369 -17.32 -10.09 -9.98
N SER A 370 -16.16 -10.27 -9.33
CA SER A 370 -16.09 -10.94 -8.02
C SER A 370 -16.76 -10.12 -6.90
N MET A 371 -16.91 -8.81 -7.08
CA MET A 371 -17.69 -7.93 -6.18
C MET A 371 -19.22 -8.01 -6.43
N GLY A 372 -19.67 -8.76 -7.44
CA GLY A 372 -21.10 -8.88 -7.79
C GLY A 372 -21.68 -7.63 -8.47
N ILE A 373 -20.84 -6.80 -9.10
CA ILE A 373 -21.25 -5.56 -9.76
C ILE A 373 -21.65 -5.87 -11.20
N GLU A 374 -22.83 -5.38 -11.61
CA GLU A 374 -23.30 -5.55 -12.99
C GLU A 374 -22.51 -4.70 -13.97
N VAL A 375 -22.04 -5.33 -15.05
CA VAL A 375 -21.25 -4.66 -16.10
C VAL A 375 -21.97 -3.46 -16.72
N ALA A 376 -23.30 -3.55 -16.92
CA ALA A 376 -24.08 -2.46 -17.49
C ALA A 376 -24.08 -1.21 -16.59
N LYS A 377 -24.34 -1.39 -15.29
CA LYS A 377 -24.34 -0.29 -14.31
C LYS A 377 -22.96 0.35 -14.18
N LEU A 378 -21.91 -0.46 -14.14
CA LEU A 378 -20.55 0.05 -14.04
C LEU A 378 -20.14 0.78 -15.33
N SER A 379 -20.45 0.22 -16.49
CA SER A 379 -20.26 0.85 -17.80
C SER A 379 -20.95 2.22 -17.87
N ASP A 380 -22.23 2.30 -17.51
CA ASP A 380 -22.99 3.55 -17.50
C ASP A 380 -22.35 4.60 -16.57
N SER A 381 -21.87 4.17 -15.40
CA SER A 381 -21.17 5.05 -14.45
C SER A 381 -19.84 5.57 -15.00
N ILE A 382 -19.07 4.74 -15.70
CA ILE A 382 -17.82 5.14 -16.37
C ILE A 382 -18.11 6.20 -17.43
N VAL A 383 -19.08 5.93 -18.31
CA VAL A 383 -19.42 6.84 -19.41
C VAL A 383 -20.02 8.15 -18.90
N GLN A 384 -20.86 8.09 -17.87
CA GLN A 384 -21.38 9.28 -17.21
C GLN A 384 -20.24 10.14 -16.67
N ASN A 385 -19.33 9.57 -15.89
CA ASN A 385 -18.19 10.33 -15.34
C ASN A 385 -17.32 10.94 -16.43
N TYR A 386 -17.04 10.19 -17.50
CA TYR A 386 -16.26 10.69 -18.63
C TYR A 386 -16.92 11.90 -19.30
N PHE A 387 -18.24 11.86 -19.54
CA PHE A 387 -18.96 12.98 -20.14
C PHE A 387 -19.23 14.13 -19.16
N GLU A 388 -19.29 13.90 -17.86
CA GLU A 388 -19.27 14.99 -16.87
C GLU A 388 -17.92 15.72 -16.88
N ASN A 389 -16.80 14.99 -17.00
CA ASN A 389 -15.47 15.58 -17.22
C ASN A 389 -15.42 16.40 -18.52
N TYR A 390 -16.04 15.91 -19.61
CA TYR A 390 -16.21 16.69 -20.83
C TYR A 390 -16.93 18.03 -20.58
N LYS A 391 -18.04 18.02 -19.82
CA LYS A 391 -18.80 19.25 -19.51
C LYS A 391 -17.99 20.24 -18.69
N ILE A 392 -17.20 19.75 -17.72
CA ILE A 392 -16.27 20.58 -16.94
C ILE A 392 -15.26 21.25 -17.87
N VAL A 393 -14.61 20.49 -18.76
CA VAL A 393 -13.65 21.04 -19.71
C VAL A 393 -14.30 22.04 -20.67
N LYS A 394 -15.52 21.76 -21.14
CA LYS A 394 -16.29 22.71 -21.97
C LYS A 394 -16.52 24.04 -21.25
N ALA A 395 -16.88 24.01 -19.97
CA ALA A 395 -17.07 25.23 -19.17
C ALA A 395 -15.75 25.99 -18.95
N LEU A 396 -14.65 25.27 -18.69
CA LEU A 396 -13.31 25.84 -18.59
C LEU A 396 -12.88 26.48 -19.92
N ALA A 397 -13.12 25.80 -21.04
CA ALA A 397 -12.81 26.29 -22.39
C ALA A 397 -13.53 27.63 -22.68
N GLN A 398 -14.81 27.73 -22.32
CA GLN A 398 -15.59 28.96 -22.45
C GLN A 398 -15.06 30.09 -21.58
N THR A 399 -14.57 29.77 -20.38
CA THR A 399 -14.09 30.76 -19.41
C THR A 399 -12.69 31.28 -19.73
N TYR A 400 -11.78 30.38 -20.12
CA TYR A 400 -10.36 30.68 -20.34
C TYR A 400 -10.01 30.91 -21.82
N GLY A 401 -10.94 30.66 -22.75
CA GLY A 401 -10.78 31.00 -24.17
C GLY A 401 -9.97 29.99 -25.00
N PHE A 402 -10.00 28.70 -24.66
CA PHE A 402 -9.30 27.64 -25.41
C PHE A 402 -10.26 26.71 -26.15
N LYS A 403 -9.80 26.06 -27.23
CA LYS A 403 -10.55 24.98 -27.91
C LYS A 403 -10.27 23.63 -27.24
N HIS A 404 -11.24 22.73 -27.22
CA HIS A 404 -11.08 21.40 -26.62
C HIS A 404 -11.52 20.31 -27.58
N PHE A 405 -10.79 19.21 -27.61
CA PHE A 405 -11.07 18.03 -28.43
C PHE A 405 -10.88 16.78 -27.59
N PHE A 406 -11.85 15.86 -27.65
CA PHE A 406 -11.79 14.56 -27.00
C PHE A 406 -11.78 13.49 -28.09
N PHE A 407 -10.80 12.60 -28.05
CA PHE A 407 -10.65 11.51 -29.01
C PHE A 407 -10.80 10.18 -28.28
N LEU A 408 -11.76 9.36 -28.71
CA LEU A 408 -11.93 8.01 -28.16
C LEU A 408 -10.78 7.13 -28.67
N GLN A 409 -9.93 6.71 -27.74
CA GLN A 409 -8.74 5.92 -28.04
C GLN A 409 -9.12 4.59 -28.74
N PRO A 410 -8.54 4.24 -29.92
CA PRO A 410 -8.66 2.91 -30.49
C PRO A 410 -8.02 1.85 -29.57
N ASN A 411 -8.47 0.60 -29.71
CA ASN A 411 -7.86 -0.57 -29.11
C ASN A 411 -7.97 -1.76 -30.09
N VAL A 412 -7.21 -2.83 -29.84
CA VAL A 412 -7.14 -3.98 -30.77
C VAL A 412 -8.48 -4.72 -30.96
N LEU A 413 -9.47 -4.48 -30.08
CA LEU A 413 -10.81 -5.10 -30.18
C LEU A 413 -11.74 -4.37 -31.16
N ARG A 414 -11.44 -3.12 -31.52
CA ARG A 414 -12.32 -2.22 -32.29
C ARG A 414 -11.72 -1.88 -33.66
N GLY A 415 -12.57 -1.34 -34.54
CA GLY A 415 -12.22 -1.07 -35.93
C GLY A 415 -12.28 -2.31 -36.83
N ASN A 416 -11.98 -2.11 -38.10
CA ASN A 416 -12.00 -3.13 -39.15
C ASN A 416 -10.61 -3.42 -39.73
N LYS A 417 -9.55 -2.94 -39.09
CA LYS A 417 -8.17 -3.23 -39.49
C LYS A 417 -7.97 -4.74 -39.68
N PRO A 418 -7.41 -5.17 -40.82
CA PRO A 418 -6.87 -6.52 -40.96
C PRO A 418 -5.72 -6.71 -39.96
N LEU A 419 -5.98 -7.49 -38.91
CA LEU A 419 -5.01 -7.77 -37.86
C LEU A 419 -3.97 -8.77 -38.37
N THR A 420 -2.70 -8.43 -38.19
CA THR A 420 -1.58 -9.38 -38.35
C THR A 420 -1.69 -10.51 -37.32
N ARG A 421 -0.92 -11.59 -37.50
CA ARG A 421 -0.93 -12.73 -36.57
C ARG A 421 -0.66 -12.30 -35.12
N GLU A 422 0.35 -11.47 -34.89
CA GLU A 422 0.70 -10.99 -33.55
C GLU A 422 -0.43 -10.14 -32.94
N GLU A 423 -1.08 -9.31 -33.74
CA GLU A 423 -2.23 -8.50 -33.29
C GLU A 423 -3.45 -9.37 -32.98
N GLN A 424 -3.65 -10.47 -33.70
CA GLN A 424 -4.69 -11.45 -33.39
C GLN A 424 -4.42 -12.13 -32.04
N GLU A 425 -3.16 -12.47 -31.75
CA GLU A 425 -2.75 -13.02 -30.45
C GLU A 425 -2.99 -12.00 -29.33
N MET A 426 -2.63 -10.72 -29.54
CA MET A 426 -2.93 -9.64 -28.58
C MET A 426 -4.43 -9.47 -28.33
N LYS A 427 -5.25 -9.55 -29.39
CA LYS A 427 -6.71 -9.52 -29.30
C LYS A 427 -7.25 -10.69 -28.48
N GLN A 428 -6.77 -11.90 -28.73
CA GLN A 428 -7.17 -13.09 -27.99
C GLN A 428 -6.80 -12.98 -26.51
N ILE A 429 -5.58 -12.53 -26.19
CA ILE A 429 -5.14 -12.30 -24.80
C ILE A 429 -6.10 -11.33 -24.08
N LEU A 430 -6.44 -10.22 -24.72
CA LEU A 430 -7.36 -9.25 -24.13
C LEU A 430 -8.80 -9.80 -23.98
N GLN A 431 -9.23 -10.69 -24.87
CA GLN A 431 -10.54 -11.37 -24.77
C GLN A 431 -10.58 -12.45 -23.67
N MET A 432 -9.44 -13.08 -23.36
CA MET A 432 -9.34 -14.07 -22.27
C MET A 432 -9.48 -13.43 -20.89
N GLU A 433 -9.19 -12.13 -20.76
CA GLU A 433 -9.51 -11.32 -19.56
C GLU A 433 -11.01 -10.97 -19.55
N VAL A 434 -11.86 -12.00 -19.42
CA VAL A 434 -13.30 -11.94 -19.65
C VAL A 434 -14.00 -10.74 -18.97
N PRO A 435 -13.79 -10.43 -17.67
CA PRO A 435 -14.47 -9.30 -17.06
C PRO A 435 -14.01 -7.96 -17.66
N LEU A 436 -12.71 -7.79 -17.91
CA LEU A 436 -12.18 -6.58 -18.54
C LEU A 436 -12.71 -6.44 -19.97
N TYR A 437 -12.73 -7.51 -20.75
CA TYR A 437 -13.28 -7.54 -22.11
C TYR A 437 -14.77 -7.15 -22.15
N LYS A 438 -15.60 -7.71 -21.25
CA LYS A 438 -17.02 -7.34 -21.12
C LYS A 438 -17.19 -5.86 -20.83
N LEU A 439 -16.43 -5.33 -19.85
CA LEU A 439 -16.53 -3.93 -19.44
C LEU A 439 -16.04 -2.97 -20.53
N LEU A 440 -14.91 -3.27 -21.18
CA LEU A 440 -14.41 -2.51 -22.33
C LEU A 440 -15.45 -2.44 -23.44
N THR A 441 -16.03 -3.59 -23.81
CA THR A 441 -17.03 -3.67 -24.90
C THR A 441 -18.26 -2.83 -24.58
N ALA A 442 -18.79 -2.96 -23.37
CA ALA A 442 -19.96 -2.19 -22.92
C ALA A 442 -19.67 -0.68 -22.89
N ALA A 443 -18.54 -0.27 -22.28
CA ALA A 443 -18.19 1.14 -22.13
C ALA A 443 -17.98 1.83 -23.49
N TYR A 444 -17.24 1.18 -24.41
CA TYR A 444 -17.02 1.71 -25.76
C TYR A 444 -18.31 1.85 -26.54
N GLN A 445 -19.19 0.83 -26.50
CA GLN A 445 -20.49 0.89 -27.17
C GLN A 445 -21.35 2.05 -26.64
N THR A 446 -21.39 2.25 -25.32
CA THR A 446 -22.16 3.36 -24.72
C THR A 446 -21.55 4.73 -25.05
N LEU A 447 -20.21 4.85 -25.11
CA LEU A 447 -19.55 6.09 -25.54
C LEU A 447 -19.85 6.46 -26.99
N GLU A 448 -19.77 5.48 -27.90
CA GLU A 448 -20.07 5.67 -29.32
C GLU A 448 -21.53 6.11 -29.51
N LEU A 449 -22.49 5.46 -28.85
CA LEU A 449 -23.91 5.86 -28.87
C LEU A 449 -24.14 7.26 -28.28
N GLY A 450 -23.35 7.65 -27.28
CA GLY A 450 -23.40 8.97 -26.65
C GLY A 450 -22.78 10.08 -27.48
N SER A 451 -21.91 9.76 -28.44
CA SER A 451 -21.06 10.71 -29.17
C SER A 451 -21.83 11.87 -29.82
N ALA A 452 -23.00 11.60 -30.40
CA ALA A 452 -23.82 12.60 -31.09
C ALA A 452 -24.24 13.79 -30.20
N LYS A 453 -24.22 13.64 -28.87
CA LYS A 453 -24.56 14.70 -27.91
C LYS A 453 -23.38 15.63 -27.60
N TYR A 454 -22.17 15.28 -28.04
CA TYR A 454 -20.92 15.93 -27.64
C TYR A 454 -20.10 16.30 -28.89
N PRO A 455 -20.26 17.51 -29.46
CA PRO A 455 -19.73 17.85 -30.79
C PRO A 455 -18.19 17.85 -30.89
N ASN A 456 -17.48 17.98 -29.76
CA ASN A 456 -16.02 17.92 -29.71
C ASN A 456 -15.50 16.54 -29.26
N PHE A 457 -16.35 15.52 -29.26
CA PHE A 457 -15.98 14.14 -28.99
C PHE A 457 -15.94 13.36 -30.31
N TYR A 458 -14.77 12.81 -30.62
CA TYR A 458 -14.45 12.17 -31.89
C TYR A 458 -14.06 10.71 -31.66
N PRO A 459 -14.97 9.77 -31.93
CA PRO A 459 -14.63 8.37 -32.08
C PRO A 459 -13.60 8.18 -33.21
N ILE A 460 -12.45 7.57 -32.91
CA ILE A 460 -11.37 7.32 -33.88
C ILE A 460 -10.90 5.86 -33.84
N GLU A 461 -11.77 4.92 -33.48
CA GLU A 461 -11.52 3.48 -33.45
C GLU A 461 -11.10 2.94 -34.82
N HIS A 462 -11.63 3.56 -35.88
CA HIS A 462 -11.41 3.19 -37.27
C HIS A 462 -10.15 3.81 -37.91
N VAL A 463 -9.30 4.47 -37.12
CA VAL A 463 -8.11 5.18 -37.63
C VAL A 463 -7.08 4.26 -38.31
N PHE A 464 -7.19 2.94 -38.10
CA PHE A 464 -6.27 1.95 -38.66
C PHE A 464 -6.91 1.01 -39.69
N ASP A 465 -8.16 1.23 -40.10
CA ASP A 465 -8.92 0.28 -40.94
C ASP A 465 -8.21 -0.03 -42.27
N ASP A 466 -7.56 0.98 -42.87
CA ASP A 466 -6.84 0.84 -44.14
C ASP A 466 -5.36 0.43 -43.99
N TYR A 467 -4.92 0.08 -42.78
CA TYR A 467 -3.51 -0.23 -42.50
C TYR A 467 -3.28 -1.71 -42.26
N ASN A 468 -2.51 -2.38 -43.13
CA ASN A 468 -2.35 -3.84 -43.08
C ASN A 468 -1.12 -4.32 -42.30
N SER A 469 -0.14 -3.45 -42.06
CA SER A 469 1.06 -3.81 -41.30
C SER A 469 0.83 -3.75 -39.79
N LEU A 470 1.76 -4.34 -39.03
CA LEU A 470 1.74 -4.36 -37.57
C LEU A 470 1.75 -2.93 -37.00
N ILE A 471 0.76 -2.60 -36.18
CA ILE A 471 0.64 -1.32 -35.48
C ILE A 471 0.51 -1.51 -33.97
N TRP A 472 -0.19 -2.54 -33.50
CA TRP A 472 -0.35 -2.77 -32.07
C TRP A 472 0.90 -3.43 -31.47
N ILE A 473 1.25 -3.01 -30.26
CA ILE A 473 2.31 -3.67 -29.46
C ILE A 473 1.73 -4.37 -28.23
N ASP A 474 0.48 -4.05 -27.88
CA ASP A 474 -0.38 -4.77 -26.94
C ASP A 474 -1.85 -4.37 -27.21
N GLY A 475 -2.76 -4.69 -26.29
CA GLY A 475 -4.20 -4.39 -26.47
C GLY A 475 -4.58 -2.91 -26.65
N PHE A 476 -3.71 -1.97 -26.29
CA PHE A 476 -4.01 -0.53 -26.23
C PHE A 476 -2.94 0.38 -26.82
N HIS A 477 -1.68 -0.07 -26.88
CA HIS A 477 -0.55 0.73 -27.32
C HIS A 477 -0.16 0.40 -28.74
N VAL A 478 0.37 1.40 -29.41
CA VAL A 478 0.78 1.31 -30.81
C VAL A 478 2.22 1.71 -31.02
N THR A 479 2.79 1.28 -32.14
CA THR A 479 4.10 1.70 -32.61
C THR A 479 4.13 3.22 -32.89
N PRO A 480 5.31 3.84 -33.05
CA PRO A 480 5.44 5.22 -33.54
C PRO A 480 4.65 5.48 -34.83
N VAL A 481 4.53 4.48 -35.71
CA VAL A 481 3.72 4.58 -36.93
C VAL A 481 2.24 4.75 -36.61
N GLY A 482 1.70 3.98 -35.67
CA GLY A 482 0.33 4.14 -35.19
C GLY A 482 0.09 5.50 -34.54
N ASN A 483 1.02 5.96 -33.69
CA ASN A 483 0.97 7.30 -33.08
C ASN A 483 0.92 8.40 -34.15
N ARG A 484 1.66 8.25 -35.25
CA ARG A 484 1.63 9.20 -36.37
C ARG A 484 0.27 9.26 -37.06
N LEU A 485 -0.38 8.10 -37.28
CA LEU A 485 -1.71 8.04 -37.90
C LEU A 485 -2.79 8.66 -37.00
N ILE A 486 -2.72 8.39 -35.69
CA ILE A 486 -3.59 9.04 -34.69
C ILE A 486 -3.38 10.56 -34.71
N ALA A 487 -2.13 11.02 -34.64
CA ALA A 487 -1.82 12.45 -34.66
C ALA A 487 -2.28 13.12 -35.97
N LYS A 488 -2.14 12.45 -37.12
CA LYS A 488 -2.68 12.94 -38.40
C LYS A 488 -4.19 13.13 -38.32
N LYS A 489 -4.94 12.13 -37.83
CA LYS A 489 -6.40 12.24 -37.65
C LYS A 489 -6.78 13.39 -36.72
N MET A 490 -6.03 13.59 -35.63
CA MET A 490 -6.23 14.71 -34.71
C MET A 490 -5.98 16.06 -35.40
N LEU A 491 -4.90 16.18 -36.19
CA LEU A 491 -4.59 17.40 -36.96
C LEU A 491 -5.68 17.72 -37.97
N ASP A 492 -6.21 16.73 -38.68
CA ASP A 492 -7.29 16.92 -39.66
C ASP A 492 -8.55 17.50 -38.97
N VAL A 493 -8.88 17.01 -37.77
CA VAL A 493 -10.02 17.50 -36.98
C VAL A 493 -9.76 18.91 -36.42
N ILE A 494 -8.57 19.16 -35.87
CA ILE A 494 -8.18 20.47 -35.33
C ILE A 494 -8.14 21.53 -36.45
N GLY A 495 -7.61 21.16 -37.62
CA GLY A 495 -7.54 22.00 -38.81
C GLY A 495 -8.92 22.35 -39.36
N ALA A 496 -9.81 21.38 -39.51
CA ALA A 496 -11.19 21.60 -39.96
C ALA A 496 -12.01 22.48 -39.00
N SER A 497 -11.60 22.57 -37.74
CA SER A 497 -12.26 23.37 -36.69
C SER A 497 -11.64 24.76 -36.52
N SER A 498 -10.70 25.15 -37.39
CA SER A 498 -10.11 26.49 -37.41
C SER A 498 -10.86 27.38 -38.42
N PRO A 499 -11.32 28.58 -38.02
CA PRO A 499 -12.08 29.47 -38.90
C PRO A 499 -11.26 30.01 -40.07
#